data_AF-A0A966PV14-F1
#
_entry.id   AF-A0A966PV14-F1
#
_cell.length_a   1.000
_cell.length_b   1.000
_cell.length_c   1.000
_cell.angle_alpha   90.00
_cell.angle_beta   90.00
_cell.angle_gamma   90.00
#
_symmetry.space_group_name_H-M   'P 1'
#
loop_
_entity.id
_entity.type
_entity.pdbx_description
1 polymer ?
#
loop_
_entity_poly.entity_id
_entity_poly.type
_entity_poly.pdbx_seq_one_letter_code
_entity_poly.pdbx_strand_id
1 'polypeptide(L)'
;MQLNLKLIENSQTINRYILIALLPEVTDYMNNVMKYIKINLPEVVKNTIVSSPEYQALSGGQLQFELGIPDVNQKLTGLLNIWMNNIVYDYKAPGITNNKIISNFSASMIRVDFDDVIYSEYAIIRDAKGYSLPWLEWLLTEGTKVLVPSHEVIFGASSHSRTGNAVMRKNKNRSWKVPAQYAGTLNDNWITRALDSAESDIQDVLNKASQI
;
A
#
# COMPACT_ATOMS: atom_id res chain seq x y z
N MET A 1 -21.58 -1.70 -69.15
CA MET A 1 -21.18 -0.56 -68.30
C MET A 1 -20.21 -1.10 -67.26
N GLN A 2 -18.91 -0.76 -67.35
CA GLN A 2 -17.90 -1.20 -66.39
C GLN A 2 -17.73 -0.10 -65.33
N LEU A 3 -18.09 -0.41 -64.08
CA LEU A 3 -17.87 0.49 -62.95
C LEU A 3 -16.45 0.26 -62.42
N ASN A 4 -15.60 1.28 -62.49
CA ASN A 4 -14.24 1.23 -61.94
C ASN A 4 -14.25 1.94 -60.59
N LEU A 5 -14.22 1.17 -59.50
CA LEU A 5 -14.08 1.69 -58.14
C LEU A 5 -12.59 1.74 -57.79
N LYS A 6 -12.05 2.94 -57.61
CA LYS A 6 -10.66 3.15 -57.17
C LYS A 6 -10.68 3.65 -55.73
N LEU A 7 -10.03 2.92 -54.83
CA LEU A 7 -9.72 3.43 -53.50
C LEU A 7 -8.73 4.59 -53.65
N ILE A 8 -9.14 5.78 -53.19
CA ILE A 8 -8.35 7.02 -53.31
C ILE A 8 -7.31 7.10 -52.18
N GLU A 9 -7.61 6.49 -51.02
CA GLU A 9 -6.79 6.57 -49.83
C GLU A 9 -5.90 5.33 -49.67
N ASN A 10 -4.69 5.52 -49.16
CA ASN A 10 -3.81 4.42 -48.79
C ASN A 10 -4.26 3.78 -47.46
N SER A 11 -3.81 2.55 -47.20
CA SER A 11 -4.21 1.78 -46.01
C SER A 11 -3.87 2.46 -44.68
N GLN A 12 -2.84 3.32 -44.63
CA GLN A 12 -2.47 4.05 -43.42
C GLN A 12 -3.50 5.14 -43.10
N THR A 13 -3.97 5.86 -44.12
CA THR A 13 -5.03 6.87 -43.96
C THR A 13 -6.35 6.23 -43.52
N ILE A 14 -6.72 5.10 -44.14
CA ILE A 14 -7.93 4.35 -43.76
C ILE A 14 -7.85 3.90 -42.30
N ASN A 15 -6.72 3.31 -41.88
CA ASN A 15 -6.53 2.89 -40.50
C ASN A 15 -6.62 4.07 -39.52
N ARG A 16 -5.98 5.20 -39.86
CA ARG A 16 -6.06 6.41 -39.03
C ARG A 16 -7.50 6.90 -38.86
N TYR A 17 -8.31 6.88 -39.93
CA TYR A 17 -9.73 7.26 -39.83
C TYR A 17 -10.54 6.30 -38.97
N ILE A 18 -10.28 4.99 -39.07
CA ILE A 18 -10.88 3.99 -38.18
C ILE A 18 -10.52 4.29 -36.72
N LEU A 19 -9.24 4.55 -36.42
CA LEU A 19 -8.81 4.86 -35.05
C LEU A 19 -9.42 6.15 -34.52
N ILE A 20 -9.55 7.19 -35.36
CA ILE A 20 -10.21 8.46 -34.98
C ILE A 20 -11.68 8.20 -34.67
N ALA A 21 -12.35 7.38 -35.48
CA ALA A 21 -13.76 7.05 -35.29
C ALA A 21 -14.00 6.20 -34.04
N LEU A 22 -13.05 5.34 -33.64
CA LEU A 22 -13.14 4.50 -32.44
C LEU A 22 -12.70 5.20 -31.14
N LEU A 23 -11.95 6.30 -31.25
CA LEU A 23 -11.33 6.94 -30.10
C LEU A 23 -12.35 7.40 -29.03
N PRO A 24 -13.50 8.02 -29.37
CA PRO A 24 -14.50 8.41 -28.38
C PRO A 24 -15.04 7.21 -27.59
N GLU A 25 -15.37 6.11 -28.26
CA GLU A 25 -15.92 4.90 -27.65
C GLU A 25 -14.90 4.24 -26.72
N VAL A 26 -13.64 4.16 -27.15
CA VAL A 26 -12.56 3.67 -26.30
C VAL A 26 -12.32 4.59 -25.10
N THR A 27 -12.46 5.91 -25.29
CA THR A 27 -12.32 6.88 -24.19
C THR A 27 -13.42 6.71 -23.16
N ASP A 28 -14.67 6.60 -23.58
CA ASP A 28 -15.81 6.39 -22.68
C ASP A 28 -15.70 5.06 -21.93
N TYR A 29 -15.34 3.99 -22.63
CA TYR A 29 -15.05 2.69 -22.03
C TYR A 29 -13.94 2.79 -20.97
N MET A 30 -12.78 3.37 -21.31
CA MET A 30 -11.68 3.51 -20.37
C MET A 30 -12.03 4.39 -19.16
N ASN A 31 -12.86 5.42 -19.33
CA ASN A 31 -13.33 6.23 -18.21
C ASN A 31 -14.19 5.40 -17.22
N ASN A 32 -15.01 4.47 -17.71
CA ASN A 32 -15.77 3.55 -16.87
C ASN A 32 -14.87 2.54 -16.16
N VAL A 33 -13.91 1.95 -16.88
CA VAL A 33 -12.85 1.10 -16.32
C VAL A 33 -12.16 1.82 -15.17
N MET A 34 -11.74 3.08 -15.38
CA MET A 34 -11.05 3.88 -14.37
C MET A 34 -11.92 4.18 -13.16
N LYS A 35 -13.21 4.44 -13.35
CA LYS A 35 -14.16 4.64 -12.25
C LYS A 35 -14.27 3.38 -11.39
N TYR A 36 -14.34 2.21 -12.02
CA TYR A 36 -14.39 0.93 -11.30
C TYR A 36 -13.10 0.67 -10.52
N ILE A 37 -11.93 0.87 -11.13
CA ILE A 37 -10.64 0.67 -10.45
C ILE A 37 -10.53 1.57 -9.22
N LYS A 38 -10.87 2.87 -9.33
CA LYS A 38 -10.81 3.82 -8.22
C LYS A 38 -11.73 3.46 -7.04
N ILE A 39 -12.82 2.76 -7.30
CA ILE A 39 -13.76 2.30 -6.26
C ILE A 39 -13.25 1.03 -5.58
N ASN A 40 -12.67 0.09 -6.34
CA ASN A 40 -12.39 -1.26 -5.84
C ASN A 40 -10.95 -1.49 -5.39
N LEU A 41 -9.97 -0.80 -5.99
CA LEU A 41 -8.55 -0.96 -5.67
C LEU A 41 -8.23 -0.70 -4.18
N PRO A 42 -8.75 0.37 -3.53
CA PRO A 42 -8.44 0.63 -2.13
C PRO A 42 -8.86 -0.50 -1.20
N GLU A 43 -10.02 -1.12 -1.46
CA GLU A 43 -10.54 -2.20 -0.61
C GLU A 43 -9.70 -3.47 -0.73
N VAL A 44 -9.23 -3.81 -1.94
CA VAL A 44 -8.30 -4.93 -2.14
C VAL A 44 -7.00 -4.69 -1.37
N VAL A 45 -6.37 -3.53 -1.56
CA VAL A 45 -5.12 -3.20 -0.90
C VAL A 45 -5.26 -3.21 0.62
N LYS A 46 -6.34 -2.62 1.15
CA LYS A 46 -6.64 -2.61 2.59
C LYS A 46 -6.75 -4.04 3.13
N ASN A 47 -7.49 -4.90 2.45
CA ASN A 47 -7.70 -6.27 2.91
C ASN A 47 -6.40 -7.08 2.91
N THR A 48 -5.52 -6.88 1.92
CA THR A 48 -4.21 -7.54 1.90
C THR A 48 -3.29 -7.04 3.02
N ILE A 49 -3.30 -5.74 3.31
CA ILE A 49 -2.52 -5.19 4.44
C ILE A 49 -3.04 -5.76 5.76
N VAL A 50 -4.37 -5.81 5.95
CA VAL A 50 -4.99 -6.34 7.17
C VAL A 50 -4.72 -7.84 7.35
N SER A 51 -4.66 -8.62 6.27
CA SER A 51 -4.39 -10.07 6.34
C SER A 51 -2.92 -10.41 6.57
N SER A 52 -2.01 -9.43 6.48
CA SER A 52 -0.58 -9.66 6.67
C SER A 52 -0.24 -10.17 8.09
N PRO A 53 0.79 -11.03 8.24
CA PRO A 53 1.22 -11.53 9.55
C PRO A 53 1.58 -10.42 10.55
N GLU A 54 2.16 -9.33 10.08
CA GLU A 54 2.56 -8.17 10.88
C GLU A 54 1.34 -7.41 11.41
N TYR A 55 0.34 -7.15 10.56
CA TYR A 55 -0.90 -6.51 11.00
C TYR A 55 -1.58 -7.35 12.08
N GLN A 56 -1.67 -8.67 11.87
CA GLN A 56 -2.23 -9.60 12.85
C GLN A 56 -1.41 -9.63 14.16
N ALA A 57 -0.08 -9.57 14.07
CA ALA A 57 0.80 -9.50 15.24
C ALA A 57 0.69 -8.17 16.00
N LEU A 58 0.33 -7.07 15.33
CA LEU A 58 0.04 -5.77 15.93
C LEU A 58 -1.39 -5.71 16.50
N SER A 59 -2.35 -6.40 15.90
CA SER A 59 -3.76 -6.35 16.28
C SER A 59 -4.09 -7.37 17.39
N GLY A 60 -3.53 -7.18 18.59
CA GLY A 60 -3.73 -8.09 19.73
C GLY A 60 -2.65 -9.18 19.88
N GLY A 61 -1.69 -9.22 18.97
CA GLY A 61 -0.62 -10.21 18.97
C GLY A 61 0.62 -9.82 19.78
N GLN A 62 1.64 -10.68 19.71
CA GLN A 62 2.89 -10.52 20.46
C GLN A 62 3.57 -9.17 20.17
N LEU A 63 3.61 -8.76 18.90
CA LEU A 63 4.33 -7.56 18.46
C LEU A 63 3.71 -6.28 19.03
N GLN A 64 2.38 -6.23 19.21
CA GLN A 64 1.71 -5.13 19.90
C GLN A 64 2.28 -4.90 21.30
N PHE A 65 2.44 -5.99 22.06
CA PHE A 65 2.88 -5.94 23.44
C PHE A 65 4.37 -5.63 23.55
N GLU A 66 5.20 -6.17 22.66
CA GLU A 66 6.64 -5.87 22.61
C GLU A 66 6.93 -4.40 22.31
N LEU A 67 6.25 -3.84 21.31
CA LEU A 67 6.33 -2.41 20.96
C LEU A 67 5.58 -1.54 21.99
N GLY A 68 4.71 -2.15 22.79
CA GLY A 68 3.89 -1.50 23.80
C GLY A 68 2.94 -0.47 23.21
N ILE A 69 2.21 -0.85 22.15
CA ILE A 69 1.29 0.02 21.41
C ILE A 69 -0.09 0.07 22.09
N PRO A 70 -0.43 1.15 22.83
CA PRO A 70 -1.79 1.34 23.31
C PRO A 70 -2.73 1.70 22.15
N ASP A 71 -4.03 1.47 22.33
CA ASP A 71 -5.08 1.87 21.38
C ASP A 71 -4.81 1.39 19.94
N VAL A 72 -4.30 0.17 19.80
CA VAL A 72 -3.74 -0.32 18.54
C VAL A 72 -4.73 -0.26 17.38
N ASN A 73 -6.01 -0.52 17.65
CA ASN A 73 -7.06 -0.44 16.63
C ASN A 73 -7.18 0.97 16.05
N GLN A 74 -7.11 2.00 16.88
CA GLN A 74 -7.15 3.40 16.43
C GLN A 74 -5.91 3.72 15.60
N LYS A 75 -4.72 3.30 16.07
CA LYS A 75 -3.47 3.54 15.35
C LYS A 75 -3.44 2.85 14.01
N LEU A 76 -3.73 1.55 13.95
CA LEU A 76 -3.76 0.78 12.71
C LEU A 76 -4.80 1.33 11.73
N THR A 77 -6.00 1.66 12.19
CA THR A 77 -7.04 2.27 11.34
C THR A 77 -6.59 3.64 10.82
N GLY A 78 -5.96 4.46 11.66
CA GLY A 78 -5.42 5.75 11.25
C GLY A 78 -4.34 5.64 10.18
N LEU A 79 -3.42 4.68 10.32
CA LEU A 79 -2.39 4.38 9.32
C LEU A 79 -2.99 3.91 7.99
N LEU A 80 -3.93 2.97 8.04
CA LEU A 80 -4.64 2.50 6.85
C LEU A 80 -5.37 3.65 6.15
N ASN A 81 -6.03 4.53 6.91
CA ASN A 81 -6.72 5.69 6.35
C ASN A 81 -5.75 6.66 5.66
N ILE A 82 -4.56 6.92 6.24
CA ILE A 82 -3.54 7.75 5.59
C ILE A 82 -3.17 7.16 4.23
N TRP A 83 -2.82 5.87 4.20
CA TRP A 83 -2.42 5.22 2.95
C TRP A 83 -3.56 5.18 1.92
N MET A 84 -4.78 4.79 2.32
CA MET A 84 -5.90 4.69 1.38
C MET A 84 -6.29 6.05 0.81
N ASN A 85 -6.23 7.11 1.63
CA ASN A 85 -6.55 8.47 1.18
C ASN A 85 -5.44 9.08 0.30
N ASN A 86 -4.21 8.57 0.42
CA ASN A 86 -3.06 9.03 -0.35
C ASN A 86 -2.88 8.31 -1.70
N ILE A 87 -3.80 7.41 -2.09
CA ILE A 87 -3.72 6.77 -3.41
C ILE A 87 -3.86 7.83 -4.51
N VAL A 88 -2.77 8.08 -5.20
CA VAL A 88 -2.67 8.95 -6.36
C VAL A 88 -2.83 8.11 -7.62
N TYR A 89 -3.78 8.48 -8.46
CA TYR A 89 -4.04 7.84 -9.74
C TYR A 89 -3.55 8.76 -10.87
N ASP A 90 -2.53 8.34 -11.60
CA ASP A 90 -2.12 8.97 -12.86
C ASP A 90 -2.76 8.20 -14.02
N TYR A 91 -3.74 8.83 -14.67
CA TYR A 91 -4.44 8.30 -15.82
C TYR A 91 -4.33 9.27 -16.99
N LYS A 92 -3.82 8.76 -18.10
CA LYS A 92 -3.79 9.45 -19.39
C LYS A 92 -4.87 8.86 -20.28
N ALA A 93 -5.86 9.69 -20.61
CA ALA A 93 -6.93 9.34 -21.51
C ALA A 93 -6.39 8.76 -22.83
N PRO A 94 -7.13 7.84 -23.48
CA PRO A 94 -6.70 7.23 -24.72
C PRO A 94 -6.35 8.27 -25.79
N GLY A 95 -5.27 8.03 -26.52
CA GLY A 95 -4.83 8.87 -27.63
C GLY A 95 -4.22 8.03 -28.74
N ILE A 96 -4.22 8.57 -29.96
CA ILE A 96 -3.67 7.87 -31.12
C ILE A 96 -2.17 8.19 -31.24
N THR A 97 -1.33 7.17 -31.04
CA THR A 97 0.13 7.27 -31.20
C THR A 97 0.62 6.11 -32.05
N ASN A 98 1.47 6.37 -33.04
CA ASN A 98 2.02 5.34 -33.94
C ASN A 98 0.96 4.39 -34.51
N ASN A 99 -0.19 4.95 -34.91
CA ASN A 99 -1.31 4.21 -35.50
C ASN A 99 -1.90 3.12 -34.58
N LYS A 100 -1.95 3.41 -33.27
CA LYS A 100 -2.61 2.63 -32.22
C LYS A 100 -3.30 3.58 -31.24
N ILE A 101 -4.37 3.12 -30.61
CA ILE A 101 -4.94 3.80 -29.43
C ILE A 101 -4.16 3.32 -28.20
N ILE A 102 -3.60 4.26 -27.45
CA ILE A 102 -2.80 3.99 -26.25
C ILE A 102 -3.37 4.81 -25.10
N SER A 103 -3.48 4.18 -23.94
CA SER A 103 -3.78 4.82 -22.66
C SER A 103 -2.77 4.34 -21.63
N ASN A 104 -2.51 5.16 -20.62
CA ASN A 104 -1.64 4.80 -19.51
C ASN A 104 -2.40 5.00 -18.20
N PHE A 105 -2.18 4.06 -17.28
CA PHE A 105 -2.69 4.13 -15.93
C PHE A 105 -1.60 3.69 -14.95
N SER A 106 -1.47 4.42 -13.85
CA SER A 106 -0.71 3.98 -12.68
C SER A 106 -1.39 4.45 -11.41
N ALA A 107 -1.23 3.67 -10.34
CA ALA A 107 -1.64 4.03 -8.99
C ALA A 107 -0.41 3.97 -8.08
N SER A 108 -0.27 4.96 -7.21
CA SER A 108 0.80 5.05 -6.22
C SER A 108 0.19 5.44 -4.88
N MET A 109 0.62 4.82 -3.79
CA MET A 109 -0.05 4.96 -2.50
C MET A 109 0.86 5.48 -1.38
N ILE A 110 2.10 4.98 -1.34
CA ILE A 110 3.03 5.21 -0.23
C ILE A 110 4.29 5.85 -0.78
N ARG A 111 4.81 6.85 -0.06
CA ARG A 111 6.11 7.44 -0.41
C ARG A 111 7.23 6.46 -0.12
N VAL A 112 8.26 6.46 -0.97
CA VAL A 112 9.43 5.58 -0.82
C VAL A 112 10.16 5.74 0.53
N ASP A 113 10.05 6.91 1.16
CA ASP A 113 10.64 7.25 2.46
C ASP A 113 9.67 7.10 3.64
N PHE A 114 8.40 6.77 3.38
CA PHE A 114 7.33 6.68 4.38
C PHE A 114 7.05 7.97 5.17
N ASP A 115 7.58 9.12 4.73
CA ASP A 115 7.42 10.43 5.39
C ASP A 115 5.95 10.83 5.56
N ASP A 116 5.08 10.34 4.68
CA ASP A 116 3.63 10.55 4.73
C ASP A 116 2.98 9.91 5.97
N VAL A 117 3.65 8.93 6.60
CA VAL A 117 3.08 8.14 7.68
C VAL A 117 3.92 8.07 8.96
N ILE A 118 5.26 8.01 8.87
CA ILE A 118 6.13 7.76 10.05
C ILE A 118 6.11 8.90 11.08
N TYR A 119 5.74 10.10 10.66
CA TYR A 119 5.60 11.27 11.55
C TYR A 119 4.17 11.50 12.05
N SER A 120 3.22 10.65 11.65
CA SER A 120 1.83 10.74 12.10
C SER A 120 1.69 10.42 13.60
N GLU A 121 0.62 10.90 14.21
CA GLU A 121 0.26 10.55 15.59
C GLU A 121 0.03 9.04 15.79
N TYR A 122 -0.24 8.31 14.71
CA TYR A 122 -0.45 6.87 14.75
C TYR A 122 0.88 6.11 14.81
N ALA A 123 1.92 6.61 14.14
CA ALA A 123 3.25 5.99 14.04
C ALA A 123 4.15 6.18 15.28
N ILE A 124 3.77 7.11 16.17
CA ILE A 124 4.57 7.49 17.34
C ILE A 124 3.79 7.23 18.63
N ILE A 125 4.47 6.80 19.68
CA ILE A 125 3.93 6.77 21.05
C ILE A 125 4.72 7.74 21.91
N ARG A 126 4.04 8.72 22.50
CA ARG A 126 4.63 9.70 23.40
C ARG A 126 4.27 9.34 24.83
N ASP A 127 5.27 9.29 25.70
CA ASP A 127 5.03 9.14 27.14
C ASP A 127 4.89 10.50 27.83
N ALA A 128 4.39 10.50 29.06
CA ALA A 128 4.22 11.71 29.87
C ALA A 128 5.55 12.39 30.25
N LYS A 129 6.69 11.72 30.04
CA LYS A 129 8.04 12.21 30.32
C LYS A 129 8.71 12.80 29.08
N GLY A 130 7.99 12.87 27.94
CA GLY A 130 8.48 13.42 26.68
C GLY A 130 9.29 12.45 25.83
N TYR A 131 9.41 11.18 26.22
CA TYR A 131 10.01 10.15 25.38
C TYR A 131 9.07 9.80 24.23
N SER A 132 9.65 9.71 23.03
CA SER A 132 8.95 9.41 21.79
C SER A 132 9.44 8.07 21.26
N LEU A 133 8.53 7.11 21.13
CA LEU A 133 8.79 5.78 20.58
C LEU A 133 8.27 5.72 19.13
N PRO A 134 9.14 5.75 18.11
CA PRO A 134 8.75 5.69 16.71
C PRO A 134 8.56 4.23 16.26
N TRP A 135 7.53 3.58 16.80
CA TRP A 135 7.33 2.14 16.63
C TRP A 135 7.15 1.72 15.17
N LEU A 136 6.51 2.57 14.35
CA LEU A 136 6.28 2.25 12.95
C LEU A 136 7.56 2.34 12.13
N GLU A 137 8.38 3.37 12.36
CA GLU A 137 9.70 3.51 11.72
C GLU A 137 10.56 2.28 12.03
N TRP A 138 10.60 1.85 13.29
CA TRP A 138 11.33 0.63 13.68
C TRP A 138 10.89 -0.61 12.91
N LEU A 139 9.59 -0.74 12.66
CA LEU A 139 9.03 -1.87 11.94
C LEU A 139 9.27 -1.81 10.43
N LEU A 140 9.31 -0.60 9.86
CA LEU A 140 9.44 -0.38 8.42
C LEU A 140 10.89 -0.32 7.94
N THR A 141 11.84 0.19 8.74
CA THR A 141 13.16 0.59 8.21
C THR A 141 14.37 0.01 8.95
N GLU A 142 14.24 -0.37 10.22
CA GLU A 142 15.41 -0.68 11.07
C GLU A 142 15.89 -2.14 10.98
N GLY A 143 15.17 -2.99 10.24
CA GLY A 143 15.51 -4.39 10.05
C GLY A 143 15.69 -5.13 11.38
N THR A 144 16.83 -5.82 11.54
CA THR A 144 17.16 -6.57 12.76
C THR A 144 18.16 -5.85 13.67
N LYS A 145 18.29 -4.53 13.52
CA LYS A 145 19.15 -3.70 14.37
C LYS A 145 18.69 -3.76 15.82
N VAL A 146 19.66 -3.71 16.74
CA VAL A 146 19.36 -3.56 18.17
C VAL A 146 18.81 -2.16 18.44
N LEU A 147 17.57 -2.08 18.92
CA LEU A 147 16.85 -0.82 19.14
C LEU A 147 16.84 -0.43 20.61
N VAL A 148 16.71 -1.42 21.50
CA VAL A 148 16.73 -1.18 22.95
C VAL A 148 17.83 -2.05 23.57
N PRO A 149 19.06 -1.52 23.70
CA PRO A 149 20.17 -2.27 24.26
C PRO A 149 19.97 -2.53 25.75
N SER A 150 20.49 -3.64 26.27
CA SER A 150 20.42 -3.98 27.70
C SER A 150 19.01 -4.08 28.27
N HIS A 151 18.03 -4.46 27.44
CA HIS A 151 16.65 -4.66 27.84
C HIS A 151 16.05 -5.91 27.22
N GLU A 152 15.06 -6.48 27.89
CA GLU A 152 14.23 -7.58 27.39
C GLU A 152 12.75 -7.28 27.63
N VAL A 153 11.89 -7.81 26.77
CA VAL A 153 10.44 -7.80 27.00
C VAL A 153 10.07 -8.97 27.90
N ILE A 154 9.32 -8.67 28.97
CA ILE A 154 8.72 -9.67 29.85
C ILE A 154 7.21 -9.61 29.67
N PHE A 155 6.61 -10.71 29.22
CA PHE A 155 5.16 -10.85 29.10
C PHE A 155 4.52 -11.15 30.46
N GLY A 156 3.30 -10.65 30.62
CA GLY A 156 2.50 -10.84 31.82
C GLY A 156 1.74 -9.56 32.20
N ALA A 157 0.65 -9.74 32.94
CA ALA A 157 -0.17 -8.64 33.42
C ALA A 157 0.66 -7.69 34.29
N SER A 158 0.62 -6.39 33.98
CA SER A 158 1.33 -5.36 34.74
C SER A 158 0.65 -4.01 34.67
N SER A 159 0.46 -3.39 35.84
CA SER A 159 -0.04 -2.01 35.95
C SER A 159 0.93 -0.96 35.41
N HIS A 160 2.20 -1.33 35.21
CA HIS A 160 3.23 -0.46 34.63
C HIS A 160 3.33 -0.61 33.10
N SER A 161 2.53 -1.49 32.50
CA SER A 161 2.50 -1.70 31.06
C SER A 161 1.56 -0.71 30.37
N ARG A 162 2.00 -0.14 29.24
CA ARG A 162 1.13 0.67 28.36
C ARG A 162 -0.01 -0.15 27.74
N THR A 163 0.20 -1.45 27.59
CA THR A 163 -0.73 -2.39 26.93
C THR A 163 -1.35 -3.39 27.91
N GLY A 164 -0.99 -3.29 29.19
CA GLY A 164 -1.44 -4.19 30.25
C GLY A 164 -0.73 -5.54 30.33
N ASN A 165 -0.01 -6.00 29.28
CA ASN A 165 0.43 -7.40 29.18
C ASN A 165 1.92 -7.63 28.86
N ALA A 166 2.74 -6.57 28.81
CA ALA A 166 4.19 -6.71 28.74
C ALA A 166 4.92 -5.49 29.27
N VAL A 167 6.11 -5.69 29.82
CA VAL A 167 6.99 -4.61 30.28
C VAL A 167 8.40 -4.79 29.75
N MET A 168 9.03 -3.68 29.41
CA MET A 168 10.45 -3.64 29.04
C MET A 168 11.27 -3.59 30.33
N ARG A 169 12.11 -4.60 30.59
CA ARG A 169 12.95 -4.69 31.79
C ARG A 169 14.42 -4.63 31.44
N LYS A 170 15.20 -3.90 32.25
CA LYS A 170 16.65 -3.84 32.11
C LYS A 170 17.27 -5.22 32.34
N ASN A 171 18.06 -5.69 31.38
CA ASN A 171 18.84 -6.92 31.45
C ASN A 171 20.14 -6.71 30.67
N LYS A 172 21.29 -6.64 31.36
CA LYS A 172 22.60 -6.35 30.73
C LYS A 172 23.03 -7.38 29.69
N ASN A 173 22.48 -8.59 29.73
CA ASN A 173 22.86 -9.69 28.85
C ASN A 173 21.91 -9.86 27.65
N ARG A 174 20.90 -8.98 27.53
CA ARG A 174 19.90 -9.06 26.46
C ARG A 174 19.67 -7.69 25.85
N SER A 175 19.24 -7.67 24.61
CA SER A 175 18.83 -6.45 23.93
C SER A 175 17.61 -6.77 23.08
N TRP A 176 16.71 -5.81 22.95
CA TRP A 176 15.53 -5.96 22.12
C TRP A 176 15.77 -5.38 20.72
N LYS A 177 15.25 -6.10 19.73
CA LYS A 177 15.18 -5.76 18.33
C LYS A 177 13.85 -6.28 17.80
N VAL A 178 13.38 -5.74 16.67
CA VAL A 178 12.20 -6.30 15.99
C VAL A 178 12.47 -7.78 15.68
N PRO A 179 11.51 -8.69 15.99
CA PRO A 179 11.63 -10.09 15.62
C PRO A 179 11.89 -10.25 14.12
N ALA A 180 12.79 -11.16 13.73
CA ALA A 180 13.30 -11.24 12.36
C ALA A 180 12.18 -11.45 11.32
N GLN A 181 11.12 -12.16 11.68
CA GLN A 181 9.96 -12.41 10.82
C GLN A 181 9.09 -11.17 10.54
N TYR A 182 9.24 -10.10 11.33
CA TYR A 182 8.49 -8.85 11.19
C TYR A 182 9.39 -7.68 10.81
N ALA A 183 10.71 -7.88 10.82
CA ALA A 183 11.68 -6.85 10.52
C ALA A 183 11.50 -6.32 9.10
N GLY A 184 11.41 -4.99 8.97
CA GLY A 184 11.31 -4.30 7.69
C GLY A 184 12.55 -3.47 7.38
N THR A 185 12.83 -3.33 6.10
CA THR A 185 13.74 -2.35 5.52
C THR A 185 12.98 -1.50 4.51
N LEU A 186 13.61 -0.41 4.04
CA LEU A 186 13.02 0.51 3.07
C LEU A 186 12.40 -0.20 1.86
N ASN A 187 13.05 -1.26 1.37
CA ASN A 187 12.65 -2.01 0.17
C ASN A 187 11.94 -3.34 0.47
N ASP A 188 11.93 -3.78 1.73
CA ASP A 188 11.33 -5.05 2.14
C ASP A 188 10.77 -4.93 3.55
N ASN A 189 9.50 -4.55 3.64
CA ASN A 189 8.75 -4.45 4.88
C ASN A 189 7.35 -5.03 4.69
N TRP A 190 6.60 -5.11 5.78
CA TRP A 190 5.28 -5.74 5.75
C TRP A 190 4.29 -5.13 4.77
N ILE A 191 4.44 -3.84 4.44
CA ILE A 191 3.58 -3.20 3.44
C ILE A 191 4.00 -3.57 2.03
N THR A 192 5.29 -3.52 1.71
CA THR A 192 5.77 -3.94 0.37
C THR A 192 5.44 -5.42 0.14
N ARG A 193 5.68 -6.27 1.14
CA ARG A 193 5.31 -7.69 1.10
C ARG A 193 3.80 -7.92 0.93
N ALA A 194 2.97 -7.16 1.64
CA ALA A 194 1.51 -7.25 1.48
C ALA A 194 1.10 -6.85 0.06
N LEU A 195 1.62 -5.76 -0.48
CA LEU A 195 1.32 -5.30 -1.83
C LEU A 195 1.79 -6.31 -2.91
N ASP A 196 2.99 -6.88 -2.75
CA ASP A 196 3.50 -7.92 -3.65
C ASP A 196 2.57 -9.15 -3.63
N SER A 197 2.06 -9.53 -2.46
CA SER A 197 1.10 -10.64 -2.35
C SER A 197 -0.29 -10.33 -2.94
N ALA A 198 -0.62 -9.04 -3.13
CA ALA A 198 -1.91 -8.60 -3.68
C ALA A 198 -1.95 -8.65 -5.21
N GLU A 199 -0.85 -8.98 -5.90
CA GLU A 199 -0.75 -8.88 -7.37
C GLU A 199 -1.92 -9.59 -8.09
N SER A 200 -2.27 -10.80 -7.66
CA SER A 200 -3.38 -11.57 -8.25
C SER A 200 -4.73 -10.89 -8.01
N ASP A 201 -4.99 -10.39 -6.81
CA ASP A 201 -6.27 -9.75 -6.47
C ASP A 201 -6.43 -8.41 -7.19
N ILE A 202 -5.33 -7.66 -7.35
CA ILE A 202 -5.29 -6.43 -8.14
C ILE A 202 -5.54 -6.75 -9.61
N GLN A 203 -4.90 -7.79 -10.15
CA GLN A 203 -5.13 -8.22 -11.54
C GLN A 203 -6.59 -8.62 -11.77
N ASP A 204 -7.24 -9.25 -10.79
CA ASP A 204 -8.66 -9.57 -10.85
C ASP A 204 -9.56 -8.33 -10.88
N VAL A 205 -9.21 -7.27 -10.14
CA VAL A 205 -9.90 -5.97 -10.24
C VAL A 205 -9.77 -5.41 -11.66
N LEU A 206 -8.57 -5.46 -12.25
CA LEU A 206 -8.33 -4.98 -13.61
C LEU A 206 -9.11 -5.79 -14.65
N ASN A 207 -9.13 -7.12 -14.49
CA ASN A 207 -9.88 -8.01 -15.38
C ASN A 207 -11.39 -7.74 -15.32
N LYS A 208 -11.96 -7.60 -14.11
CA LYS A 208 -13.37 -7.24 -13.93
C LYS A 208 -13.68 -5.86 -14.49
N ALA A 209 -12.77 -4.90 -14.31
CA ALA A 209 -12.93 -3.56 -14.87
C ALA A 209 -12.93 -3.58 -16.41
N SER A 210 -12.30 -4.57 -17.06
CA SER A 210 -12.33 -4.69 -18.52
C SER A 210 -13.62 -5.32 -19.07
N GLN A 211 -14.52 -5.81 -18.22
CA GLN A 211 -15.75 -6.50 -18.63
C GLN A 211 -17.02 -5.65 -18.48
N ILE A 212 -16.90 -4.44 -17.94
CA ILE A 212 -17.98 -3.45 -17.79
C ILE A 212 -18.09 -2.54 -19.02
#